data_AF-A0A839DTR3-F1
#
_entry.id   AF-A0A839DTR3-F1
#
_cell.length_a   1.000
_cell.length_b   1.000
_cell.length_c   1.000
_cell.angle_alpha   90.00
_cell.angle_beta   90.00
_cell.angle_gamma   90.00
#
_symmetry.space_group_name_H-M   'P 1'
#
loop_
_entity.id
_entity.type
_entity.pdbx_description
1 polymer ?
#
loop_
_entity_poly.entity_id
_entity_poly.type
_entity_poly.pdbx_seq_one_letter_code
_entity_poly.pdbx_strand_id
1 'polypeptide(L)'
;MTIDVDLVVAGAGGGLTAALRAAELGLDVLVVDSDPNFRRGNNTSMSTAMIPGPGSRFQTTAGIVDSPARFVADITCKTGGAADMRIASALACVSAELIEWLADHVGIPIELPTDFTYPGHSAPRVHSLPGRHGSSLLRHLLEAVDSTERIDLMVPARLTAVEAGPGGGRVAVVEKPDGAREEISSRAVLLATNGYGADAALVATHLPEIAGAHYHGGEHSRGDALRIGGELGAAAGFLDAYQGHAALSAAAQTLVTWTAVMHGAAVVDTGARRFGDETTGYSEYAAALAARPGGRGWLVFDERIDGLCRAFGDYQDVLAAGAVRTADTVAELAAVAGLPENALKSELDALTRVAAGEQADRFGRTTATPLRAPFHAVEIVPALFHTQGGLLVDEHARVLDPAGGPITGLYAAGGAAASISGHGAAGYLAGNGLLPALGLAYLAAGHLARSASATRSLAPEGTR
;
A
#
# COMPACT_ATOMS: atom_id res chain seq x y z
N MET A 1 0.84 -38.93 1.93
CA MET A 1 -0.17 -37.93 2.32
C MET A 1 -0.93 -37.51 1.08
N THR A 2 -2.25 -37.42 1.19
CA THR A 2 -3.13 -36.79 0.20
C THR A 2 -3.04 -35.27 0.35
N ILE A 3 -3.40 -34.54 -0.70
CA ILE A 3 -3.55 -33.08 -0.63
C ILE A 3 -4.84 -32.77 0.13
N ASP A 4 -4.78 -31.89 1.12
CA ASP A 4 -5.92 -31.51 1.97
C ASP A 4 -6.72 -30.37 1.32
N VAL A 5 -6.03 -29.37 0.76
CA VAL A 5 -6.62 -28.22 0.04
C VAL A 5 -5.80 -27.88 -1.20
N ASP A 6 -6.38 -27.18 -2.19
CA ASP A 6 -5.60 -26.77 -3.37
C ASP A 6 -4.63 -25.63 -3.04
N LEU A 7 -5.05 -24.65 -2.23
CA LEU A 7 -4.26 -23.47 -1.90
C LEU A 7 -4.36 -23.12 -0.42
N VAL A 8 -3.21 -22.92 0.23
CA VAL A 8 -3.14 -22.21 1.51
C VAL A 8 -2.75 -20.76 1.27
N VAL A 9 -3.54 -19.81 1.77
CA VAL A 9 -3.24 -18.38 1.73
C VAL A 9 -2.89 -17.89 3.13
N ALA A 10 -1.66 -17.43 3.34
CA ALA A 10 -1.25 -16.84 4.60
C ALA A 10 -1.37 -15.32 4.57
N GLY A 11 -2.36 -14.77 5.26
CA GLY A 11 -2.68 -13.35 5.35
C GLY A 11 -4.07 -13.02 4.78
N ALA A 12 -4.99 -12.63 5.64
CA ALA A 12 -6.39 -12.30 5.35
C ALA A 12 -6.60 -10.78 5.10
N GLY A 13 -5.62 -10.14 4.48
CA GLY A 13 -5.74 -8.81 3.86
C GLY A 13 -5.94 -8.94 2.35
N GLY A 14 -4.94 -8.52 1.57
CA GLY A 14 -4.95 -8.70 0.10
C GLY A 14 -5.00 -10.17 -0.36
N GLY A 15 -4.59 -11.12 0.48
CA GLY A 15 -4.68 -12.55 0.20
C GLY A 15 -6.13 -13.05 0.00
N LEU A 16 -7.13 -12.36 0.54
CA LEU A 16 -8.55 -12.70 0.32
C LEU A 16 -8.92 -12.61 -1.17
N THR A 17 -8.25 -11.77 -1.96
CA THR A 17 -8.43 -11.72 -3.41
C THR A 17 -8.01 -13.03 -4.07
N ALA A 18 -6.89 -13.63 -3.65
CA ALA A 18 -6.48 -14.94 -4.16
C ALA A 18 -7.48 -16.03 -3.74
N ALA A 19 -7.96 -15.99 -2.50
CA ALA A 19 -8.92 -16.98 -2.01
C ALA A 19 -10.22 -16.98 -2.81
N LEU A 20 -10.81 -15.79 -2.99
CA LEU A 20 -12.01 -15.60 -3.80
C LEU A 20 -11.79 -16.00 -5.26
N ARG A 21 -10.70 -15.56 -5.87
CA ARG A 21 -10.39 -15.89 -7.27
C ARG A 21 -10.11 -17.37 -7.47
N ALA A 22 -9.42 -18.03 -6.54
CA ALA A 22 -9.16 -19.46 -6.60
C ALA A 22 -10.44 -20.28 -6.44
N ALA A 23 -11.31 -19.90 -5.49
CA ALA A 23 -12.60 -20.54 -5.28
C ALA A 23 -13.54 -20.39 -6.48
N GLU A 24 -13.60 -19.22 -7.11
CA GLU A 24 -14.33 -18.99 -8.37
C GLU A 24 -13.83 -19.93 -9.49
N LEU A 25 -12.53 -20.20 -9.52
CA LEU A 25 -11.89 -21.13 -10.46
C LEU A 25 -11.99 -22.60 -10.03
N GLY A 26 -12.76 -22.90 -8.99
CA GLY A 26 -13.08 -24.25 -8.53
C GLY A 26 -12.03 -24.92 -7.65
N LEU A 27 -11.14 -24.14 -7.03
CA LEU A 27 -10.13 -24.64 -6.09
C LEU A 27 -10.61 -24.52 -4.64
N ASP A 28 -10.22 -25.49 -3.81
CA ASP A 28 -10.46 -25.45 -2.36
C ASP A 28 -9.34 -24.69 -1.64
N VAL A 29 -9.71 -23.73 -0.79
CA VAL A 29 -8.78 -22.76 -0.20
C VAL A 29 -8.89 -22.75 1.32
N LEU A 30 -7.74 -22.76 1.99
CA LEU A 30 -7.63 -22.40 3.40
C LEU A 30 -6.91 -21.06 3.55
N VAL A 31 -7.55 -20.10 4.19
CA VAL A 31 -6.91 -18.84 4.59
C VAL A 31 -6.52 -18.90 6.06
N VAL A 32 -5.28 -18.54 6.36
CA VAL A 32 -4.75 -18.42 7.72
C VAL A 32 -4.32 -16.99 7.99
N ASP A 33 -4.59 -16.48 9.18
CA ASP A 33 -4.09 -15.18 9.62
C ASP A 33 -3.70 -15.22 11.09
N SER A 34 -2.56 -14.65 11.44
CA SER A 34 -2.08 -14.63 12.82
C SER A 34 -2.80 -13.61 13.70
N ASP A 35 -3.42 -12.58 13.11
CA ASP A 35 -4.07 -11.51 13.84
C ASP A 35 -5.51 -11.89 14.24
N PRO A 36 -5.84 -12.02 15.53
CA PRO A 36 -7.23 -12.23 15.95
C PRO A 36 -8.15 -11.05 15.56
N ASN A 37 -7.58 -9.87 15.31
CA ASN A 37 -8.29 -8.66 14.89
C ASN A 37 -8.13 -8.37 13.38
N PHE A 38 -7.76 -9.37 12.57
CA PHE A 38 -7.48 -9.18 11.13
C PHE A 38 -8.56 -8.40 10.37
N ARG A 39 -9.84 -8.47 10.79
CA ARG A 39 -10.95 -7.71 10.18
C ARG A 39 -10.78 -6.17 10.27
N ARG A 40 -9.86 -5.67 11.10
CA ARG A 40 -9.58 -4.23 11.29
C ARG A 40 -8.10 -3.89 11.55
N GLY A 41 -7.25 -4.88 11.84
CA GLY A 41 -5.86 -4.69 12.26
C GLY A 41 -4.81 -4.81 11.16
N ASN A 42 -5.21 -5.06 9.90
CA ASN A 42 -4.28 -5.26 8.79
C ASN A 42 -4.15 -4.03 7.88
N ASN A 43 -3.05 -3.93 7.14
CA ASN A 43 -2.79 -2.80 6.24
C ASN A 43 -3.84 -2.62 5.13
N THR A 44 -4.53 -3.67 4.70
CA THR A 44 -5.64 -3.53 3.74
C THR A 44 -6.75 -2.69 4.36
N SER A 45 -7.15 -2.97 5.61
CA SER A 45 -8.17 -2.20 6.33
C SER A 45 -7.76 -0.76 6.66
N MET A 46 -6.48 -0.54 6.96
CA MET A 46 -5.91 0.78 7.29
C MET A 46 -5.61 1.64 6.06
N SER A 47 -5.73 1.08 4.86
CA SER A 47 -5.46 1.82 3.62
C SER A 47 -6.58 2.82 3.31
N THR A 48 -6.33 3.68 2.34
CA THR A 48 -7.33 4.55 1.69
C THR A 48 -8.03 3.87 0.50
N ALA A 49 -7.89 2.53 0.37
CA ALA A 49 -8.50 1.73 -0.69
C ALA A 49 -8.25 2.25 -2.11
N MET A 50 -7.01 2.65 -2.40
CA MET A 50 -6.59 3.17 -3.70
C MET A 50 -6.04 2.07 -4.61
N ILE A 51 -6.66 1.86 -5.77
CA ILE A 51 -6.26 0.81 -6.74
C ILE A 51 -6.13 1.42 -8.14
N PRO A 52 -4.90 1.58 -8.68
CA PRO A 52 -4.69 2.00 -10.06
C PRO A 52 -5.24 0.96 -11.04
N GLY A 53 -5.98 1.41 -12.06
CA GLY A 53 -6.54 0.54 -13.11
C GLY A 53 -6.61 1.22 -14.47
N PRO A 54 -5.47 1.48 -15.12
CA PRO A 54 -5.43 2.09 -16.43
C PRO A 54 -6.21 1.27 -17.49
N GLY A 55 -7.04 1.95 -18.26
CA GLY A 55 -7.89 1.37 -19.30
C GLY A 55 -9.21 0.79 -18.81
N SER A 56 -9.61 1.02 -17.55
CA SER A 56 -10.86 0.47 -17.02
C SER A 56 -12.11 1.05 -17.70
N ARG A 57 -13.23 0.33 -17.62
CA ARG A 57 -14.54 0.86 -18.04
C ARG A 57 -14.96 2.11 -17.27
N PHE A 58 -14.49 2.30 -16.04
CA PHE A 58 -14.79 3.48 -15.22
C PHE A 58 -14.11 4.73 -15.79
N GLN A 59 -12.85 4.60 -16.25
CA GLN A 59 -12.18 5.66 -17.00
C GLN A 59 -12.90 5.96 -18.31
N THR A 60 -13.28 4.93 -19.06
CA THR A 60 -14.04 5.09 -20.31
C THR A 60 -15.36 5.85 -20.09
N THR A 61 -16.10 5.49 -19.04
CA THR A 61 -17.37 6.17 -18.66
C THR A 61 -17.15 7.63 -18.28
N ALA A 62 -16.02 7.94 -17.64
CA ALA A 62 -15.61 9.31 -17.29
C ALA A 62 -14.99 10.09 -18.47
N GLY A 63 -14.89 9.49 -19.67
CA GLY A 63 -14.25 10.12 -20.84
C GLY A 63 -12.73 10.23 -20.74
N ILE A 64 -12.09 9.42 -19.89
CA ILE A 64 -10.65 9.43 -19.65
C ILE A 64 -9.97 8.37 -20.53
N VAL A 65 -8.95 8.79 -21.27
CA VAL A 65 -8.11 7.90 -22.09
C VAL A 65 -6.81 7.61 -21.38
N ASP A 66 -6.58 6.34 -21.08
CA ASP A 66 -5.39 5.84 -20.36
C ASP A 66 -5.03 4.43 -20.83
N SER A 67 -3.86 3.92 -20.45
CA SER A 67 -3.41 2.59 -20.86
C SER A 67 -2.37 1.99 -19.91
N PRO A 68 -2.23 0.64 -19.87
CA PRO A 68 -1.17 -0.02 -19.11
C PRO A 68 0.22 0.53 -19.45
N ALA A 69 0.49 0.78 -20.73
CA ALA A 69 1.77 1.34 -21.18
C ALA A 69 2.05 2.74 -20.59
N ARG A 70 1.02 3.59 -20.50
CA ARG A 70 1.14 4.91 -19.87
C ARG A 70 1.41 4.80 -18.38
N PHE A 71 0.77 3.86 -17.69
CA PHE A 71 1.04 3.64 -16.27
C PHE A 71 2.45 3.07 -16.02
N VAL A 72 2.93 2.14 -16.86
CA VAL A 72 4.32 1.67 -16.79
C VAL A 72 5.30 2.81 -16.99
N ALA A 73 5.06 3.72 -17.95
CA ALA A 73 5.91 4.89 -18.15
C ALA A 73 5.95 5.80 -16.92
N ASP A 74 4.81 6.01 -16.25
CA ASP A 74 4.74 6.77 -15.00
C ASP A 74 5.55 6.09 -13.88
N ILE A 75 5.45 4.75 -13.73
CA ILE A 75 6.27 3.97 -12.80
C ILE A 75 7.76 4.11 -13.13
N THR A 76 8.16 3.96 -14.40
CA THR A 76 9.55 4.12 -14.84
C THR A 76 10.07 5.51 -14.48
N CYS A 77 9.27 6.56 -14.71
CA CYS A 77 9.63 7.93 -14.36
C CYS A 77 9.81 8.10 -12.86
N LYS A 78 8.82 7.68 -12.05
CA LYS A 78 8.82 7.85 -10.59
C LYS A 78 9.97 7.08 -9.92
N THR A 79 10.33 5.92 -10.46
CA THR A 79 11.38 5.04 -9.92
C THR A 79 12.77 5.30 -10.51
N GLY A 80 12.91 6.24 -11.45
CA GLY A 80 14.17 6.45 -12.18
C GLY A 80 14.62 5.23 -12.97
N GLY A 81 13.70 4.35 -13.37
CA GLY A 81 13.98 3.09 -14.07
C GLY A 81 14.41 1.93 -13.17
N ALA A 82 14.34 2.07 -11.83
CA ALA A 82 14.82 1.05 -10.90
C ALA A 82 13.82 -0.08 -10.61
N ALA A 83 12.52 0.10 -10.91
CA ALA A 83 11.53 -0.94 -10.63
C ALA A 83 11.66 -2.17 -11.54
N ASP A 84 11.19 -3.33 -11.07
CA ASP A 84 11.06 -4.52 -11.92
C ASP A 84 9.94 -4.30 -12.96
N MET A 85 10.35 -4.07 -14.21
CA MET A 85 9.42 -3.77 -15.31
C MET A 85 8.57 -4.97 -15.73
N ARG A 86 8.98 -6.21 -15.42
CA ARG A 86 8.16 -7.41 -15.68
C ARG A 86 6.94 -7.39 -14.78
N ILE A 87 7.14 -7.13 -13.48
CA ILE A 87 6.05 -7.03 -12.51
C ILE A 87 5.20 -5.78 -12.74
N ALA A 88 5.84 -4.63 -13.00
CA ALA A 88 5.12 -3.40 -13.34
C ALA A 88 4.21 -3.59 -14.55
N SER A 89 4.69 -4.26 -15.60
CA SER A 89 3.88 -4.54 -16.80
C SER A 89 2.75 -5.53 -16.50
N ALA A 90 3.02 -6.62 -15.76
CA ALA A 90 2.01 -7.60 -15.41
C ALA A 90 0.87 -6.98 -14.59
N LEU A 91 1.21 -6.18 -13.58
CA LEU A 91 0.24 -5.49 -12.74
C LEU A 91 -0.52 -4.40 -13.50
N ALA A 92 0.17 -3.60 -14.33
CA ALA A 92 -0.51 -2.60 -15.14
C ALA A 92 -1.52 -3.24 -16.10
N CYS A 93 -1.18 -4.37 -16.73
CA CYS A 93 -2.07 -5.07 -17.66
C CYS A 93 -3.27 -5.72 -16.97
N VAL A 94 -3.10 -6.36 -15.80
CA VAL A 94 -4.21 -7.05 -15.11
C VAL A 94 -5.11 -6.10 -14.31
N SER A 95 -4.63 -4.91 -13.98
CA SER A 95 -5.29 -4.00 -13.04
C SER A 95 -6.72 -3.60 -13.41
N ALA A 96 -7.01 -3.33 -14.69
CA ALA A 96 -8.37 -3.00 -15.13
C ALA A 96 -9.32 -4.19 -14.97
N GLU A 97 -8.90 -5.40 -15.37
CA GLU A 97 -9.65 -6.63 -15.18
C GLU A 97 -9.91 -6.90 -13.69
N LEU A 98 -8.89 -6.73 -12.85
CA LEU A 98 -9.01 -6.87 -11.40
C LEU A 98 -10.07 -5.93 -10.82
N ILE A 99 -10.07 -4.65 -11.21
CA ILE A 99 -11.03 -3.66 -10.71
C ILE A 99 -12.45 -3.99 -11.15
N GLU A 100 -12.62 -4.41 -12.40
CA GLU A 100 -13.93 -4.81 -12.92
C GLU A 100 -14.43 -6.10 -12.26
N TRP A 101 -13.53 -7.05 -11.99
CA TRP A 101 -13.84 -8.25 -11.23
C TRP A 101 -14.24 -7.95 -9.77
N LEU A 102 -13.52 -7.05 -9.09
CA LEU A 102 -13.89 -6.58 -7.75
C LEU A 102 -15.28 -5.92 -7.76
N ALA A 103 -15.62 -5.18 -8.81
CA ALA A 103 -16.92 -4.55 -8.94
C ALA A 103 -18.05 -5.57 -9.21
N ASP A 104 -17.85 -6.46 -10.19
CA ASP A 104 -18.93 -7.31 -10.71
C ASP A 104 -19.10 -8.62 -9.94
N HIS A 105 -18.00 -9.27 -9.58
CA HIS A 105 -18.03 -10.58 -8.92
C HIS A 105 -18.05 -10.46 -7.40
N VAL A 106 -17.21 -9.58 -6.84
CA VAL A 106 -17.18 -9.36 -5.38
C VAL A 106 -18.28 -8.39 -4.92
N GLY A 107 -18.81 -7.56 -5.84
CA GLY A 107 -19.90 -6.63 -5.54
C GLY A 107 -19.43 -5.35 -4.83
N ILE A 108 -18.17 -4.95 -5.03
CA ILE A 108 -17.63 -3.73 -4.43
C ILE A 108 -18.12 -2.51 -5.21
N PRO A 109 -18.69 -1.48 -4.56
CA PRO A 109 -19.11 -0.24 -5.23
C PRO A 109 -17.88 0.60 -5.60
N ILE A 110 -17.21 0.26 -6.70
CA ILE A 110 -16.02 0.97 -7.17
C ILE A 110 -16.40 2.35 -7.74
N GLU A 111 -15.60 3.35 -7.40
CA GLU A 111 -15.66 4.72 -7.91
C GLU A 111 -14.30 5.15 -8.49
N LEU A 112 -14.33 6.10 -9.42
CA LEU A 112 -13.13 6.75 -9.94
C LEU A 112 -13.15 8.25 -9.59
N PRO A 113 -12.42 8.66 -8.54
CA PRO A 113 -12.11 10.07 -8.29
C PRO A 113 -11.43 10.74 -9.49
N THR A 114 -11.91 11.94 -9.85
CA THR A 114 -11.38 12.75 -10.96
C THR A 114 -11.04 14.19 -10.56
N ASP A 115 -11.11 14.50 -9.26
CA ASP A 115 -10.92 15.83 -8.69
C ASP A 115 -9.45 16.30 -8.67
N PHE A 116 -8.50 15.37 -8.59
CA PHE A 116 -7.07 15.64 -8.75
C PHE A 116 -6.31 14.39 -9.18
N THR A 117 -5.04 14.57 -9.51
CA THR A 117 -4.12 13.48 -9.85
C THR A 117 -3.02 13.38 -8.79
N TYR A 118 -2.79 12.17 -8.27
CA TYR A 118 -1.72 11.93 -7.29
C TYR A 118 -0.33 12.14 -7.92
N PRO A 119 0.67 12.54 -7.11
CA PRO A 119 2.05 12.70 -7.58
C PRO A 119 2.53 11.49 -8.38
N GLY A 120 3.08 11.76 -9.56
CA GLY A 120 3.64 10.76 -10.48
C GLY A 120 2.62 10.03 -11.37
N HIS A 121 1.31 10.16 -11.15
CA HIS A 121 0.31 9.70 -12.13
C HIS A 121 0.12 10.76 -13.22
N SER A 122 0.10 10.35 -14.50
CA SER A 122 -0.18 11.26 -15.62
C SER A 122 -1.67 11.28 -16.04
N ALA A 123 -2.52 10.42 -15.49
CA ALA A 123 -3.96 10.39 -15.72
C ALA A 123 -4.72 9.98 -14.44
N PRO A 124 -6.00 10.40 -14.27
CA PRO A 124 -6.83 9.90 -13.18
C PRO A 124 -7.15 8.42 -13.43
N ARG A 125 -6.52 7.54 -12.63
CA ARG A 125 -6.63 6.08 -12.76
C ARG A 125 -6.73 5.34 -11.44
N VAL A 126 -6.68 6.08 -10.33
CA VAL A 126 -6.69 5.53 -8.98
C VAL A 126 -8.14 5.39 -8.55
N HIS A 127 -8.66 4.17 -8.64
CA HIS A 127 -10.01 3.84 -8.23
C HIS A 127 -10.07 3.70 -6.72
N SER A 128 -11.27 3.85 -6.17
CA SER A 128 -11.56 3.61 -4.76
C SER A 128 -13.01 3.17 -4.60
N LEU A 129 -13.57 3.36 -3.42
CA LEU A 129 -14.97 3.09 -3.06
C LEU A 129 -15.50 4.24 -2.18
N PRO A 130 -16.82 4.37 -1.99
CA PRO A 130 -17.40 5.40 -1.13
C PRO A 130 -16.73 5.45 0.24
N GLY A 131 -16.37 6.66 0.67
CA GLY A 131 -15.64 6.91 1.92
C GLY A 131 -14.13 6.67 1.86
N ARG A 132 -13.59 6.13 0.76
CA ARG A 132 -12.14 5.97 0.49
C ARG A 132 -11.37 5.32 1.64
N HIS A 133 -11.93 4.26 2.22
CA HIS A 133 -11.36 3.59 3.38
C HIS A 133 -11.29 2.07 3.18
N GLY A 134 -10.09 1.53 3.43
CA GLY A 134 -9.74 0.12 3.33
C GLY A 134 -10.57 -0.82 4.19
N SER A 135 -11.15 -0.35 5.30
CA SER A 135 -12.03 -1.15 6.16
C SER A 135 -13.30 -1.55 5.42
N SER A 136 -13.81 -0.68 4.55
CA SER A 136 -14.95 -0.99 3.68
C SER A 136 -14.55 -1.99 2.59
N LEU A 137 -13.37 -1.85 1.98
CA LEU A 137 -12.82 -2.81 1.01
C LEU A 137 -12.69 -4.20 1.64
N LEU A 138 -12.05 -4.27 2.81
CA LEU A 138 -11.85 -5.54 3.54
C LEU A 138 -13.18 -6.16 3.94
N ARG A 139 -14.15 -5.35 4.41
CA ARG A 139 -15.49 -5.84 4.74
C ARG A 139 -16.17 -6.52 3.55
N HIS A 140 -16.14 -5.92 2.36
CA HIS A 140 -16.72 -6.55 1.16
C HIS A 140 -16.00 -7.85 0.78
N LEU A 141 -14.67 -7.90 0.87
CA LEU A 141 -13.91 -9.13 0.62
C LEU A 141 -14.30 -10.23 1.63
N LEU A 142 -14.44 -9.88 2.90
CA LEU A 142 -14.86 -10.81 3.95
C LEU A 142 -16.29 -11.30 3.77
N GLU A 143 -17.22 -10.40 3.43
CA GLU A 143 -18.62 -10.78 3.12
C GLU A 143 -18.67 -11.79 1.96
N ALA A 144 -17.88 -11.57 0.91
CA ALA A 144 -17.78 -12.52 -0.19
C ALA A 144 -17.17 -13.86 0.23
N VAL A 145 -16.11 -13.84 1.05
CA VAL A 145 -15.48 -15.06 1.59
C VAL A 145 -16.45 -15.84 2.47
N ASP A 146 -17.13 -15.17 3.39
CA ASP A 146 -18.12 -15.75 4.30
C ASP A 146 -19.30 -16.39 3.52
N SER A 147 -19.52 -15.99 2.26
CA SER A 147 -20.54 -16.54 1.36
C SER A 147 -20.06 -17.65 0.41
N THR A 148 -18.77 -18.01 0.44
CA THR A 148 -18.15 -18.95 -0.51
C THR A 148 -17.78 -20.28 0.17
N GLU A 149 -18.48 -21.36 -0.16
CA GLU A 149 -18.30 -22.68 0.48
C GLU A 149 -16.90 -23.31 0.32
N ARG A 150 -16.12 -22.88 -0.68
CA ARG A 150 -14.77 -23.42 -0.95
C ARG A 150 -13.65 -22.73 -0.18
N ILE A 151 -13.98 -21.80 0.71
CA ILE A 151 -13.00 -21.03 1.47
C ILE A 151 -13.22 -21.26 2.95
N ASP A 152 -12.23 -21.89 3.59
CA ASP A 152 -12.15 -22.00 5.04
C ASP A 152 -11.25 -20.90 5.61
N LEU A 153 -11.63 -20.39 6.78
CA LEU A 153 -10.83 -19.45 7.58
C LEU A 153 -10.33 -20.12 8.86
N MET A 154 -9.02 -20.15 9.07
CA MET A 154 -8.41 -20.56 10.33
C MET A 154 -7.69 -19.37 10.96
N VAL A 155 -8.39 -18.68 11.86
CA VAL A 155 -7.91 -17.46 12.52
C VAL A 155 -8.26 -17.50 14.02
N PRO A 156 -7.32 -17.18 14.92
CA PRO A 156 -5.90 -16.89 14.66
C PRO A 156 -5.08 -18.17 14.40
N ALA A 157 -4.27 -18.16 13.33
CA ALA A 157 -3.24 -19.14 13.04
C ALA A 157 -2.11 -18.52 12.20
N ARG A 158 -0.86 -18.66 12.65
CA ARG A 158 0.31 -18.11 11.97
C ARG A 158 0.98 -19.17 11.12
N LEU A 159 1.20 -18.91 9.84
CA LEU A 159 2.10 -19.72 9.02
C LEU A 159 3.55 -19.50 9.50
N THR A 160 4.20 -20.55 9.99
CA THR A 160 5.57 -20.47 10.53
C THR A 160 6.62 -21.09 9.62
N ALA A 161 6.25 -22.08 8.81
CA ALA A 161 7.15 -22.72 7.85
C ALA A 161 6.37 -23.27 6.64
N VAL A 162 7.07 -23.49 5.55
CA VAL A 162 6.56 -24.17 4.36
C VAL A 162 7.57 -25.24 3.94
N GLU A 163 7.10 -26.47 3.78
CA GLU A 163 7.95 -27.61 3.45
C GLU A 163 7.57 -28.23 2.10
N ALA A 164 8.42 -29.11 1.58
CA ALA A 164 8.10 -29.90 0.39
C ALA A 164 6.98 -30.91 0.70
N GLY A 165 5.92 -30.88 -0.11
CA GLY A 165 4.77 -31.75 0.04
C GLY A 165 4.71 -32.89 -0.98
N PRO A 166 3.71 -33.77 -0.86
CA PRO A 166 3.51 -34.89 -1.77
C PRO A 166 3.20 -34.41 -3.20
N GLY A 167 3.67 -35.16 -4.19
CA GLY A 167 3.34 -34.90 -5.61
C GLY A 167 3.82 -33.55 -6.16
N GLY A 168 4.83 -32.94 -5.53
CA GLY A 168 5.32 -31.61 -5.90
C GLY A 168 4.51 -30.45 -5.29
N GLY A 169 3.60 -30.74 -4.35
CA GLY A 169 2.90 -29.76 -3.55
C GLY A 169 3.75 -29.20 -2.40
N ARG A 170 3.08 -28.58 -1.42
CA ARG A 170 3.68 -27.95 -0.25
C ARG A 170 2.97 -28.38 1.03
N VAL A 171 3.68 -28.36 2.15
CA VAL A 171 3.08 -28.51 3.49
C VAL A 171 3.22 -27.18 4.20
N ALA A 172 2.10 -26.57 4.56
CA ALA A 172 2.06 -25.35 5.38
C ALA A 172 2.05 -25.75 6.85
N VAL A 173 3.05 -25.30 7.62
CA VAL A 173 3.11 -25.50 9.07
C VAL A 173 2.50 -24.28 9.73
N VAL A 174 1.36 -24.44 10.38
CA VAL A 174 0.62 -23.36 11.04
C VAL A 174 0.64 -23.54 12.56
N GLU A 175 0.83 -22.45 13.28
CA GLU A 175 0.86 -22.42 14.74
C GLU A 175 -0.31 -21.58 15.27
N LYS A 176 -1.11 -22.18 16.16
CA LYS A 176 -2.23 -21.54 16.86
C LYS A 176 -1.77 -20.85 18.15
N PRO A 177 -2.54 -19.93 18.75
CA PRO A 177 -2.11 -19.20 19.95
C PRO A 177 -1.80 -20.07 21.18
N ASP A 178 -2.34 -21.28 21.24
CA ASP A 178 -2.06 -22.27 22.29
C ASP A 178 -0.73 -23.02 22.07
N GLY A 179 0.00 -22.71 21.00
CA GLY A 179 1.24 -23.37 20.59
C GLY A 179 1.02 -24.67 19.84
N ALA A 180 -0.23 -25.08 19.59
CA ALA A 180 -0.51 -26.26 18.78
C ALA A 180 -0.10 -25.99 17.33
N ARG A 181 0.56 -26.99 16.73
CA ARG A 181 1.00 -26.97 15.33
C ARG A 181 0.17 -27.92 14.49
N GLU A 182 -0.21 -27.46 13.30
CA GLU A 182 -0.87 -28.28 12.29
C GLU A 182 -0.09 -28.21 10.96
N GLU A 183 -0.02 -29.34 10.28
CA GLU A 183 0.58 -29.47 8.96
C GLU A 183 -0.55 -29.63 7.94
N ILE A 184 -0.64 -28.71 6.98
CA ILE A 184 -1.68 -28.72 5.95
C ILE A 184 -1.02 -29.00 4.59
N SER A 185 -1.34 -30.14 4.00
CA SER A 185 -0.86 -30.49 2.66
C SER A 185 -1.65 -29.75 1.59
N SER A 186 -0.95 -29.06 0.69
CA SER A 186 -1.56 -28.25 -0.37
C SER A 186 -0.84 -28.39 -1.71
N ARG A 187 -1.50 -28.00 -2.82
CA ARG A 187 -0.78 -27.88 -4.11
C ARG A 187 0.16 -26.68 -4.09
N ALA A 188 -0.23 -25.60 -3.42
CA ALA A 188 0.54 -24.40 -3.33
C ALA A 188 0.26 -23.61 -2.04
N VAL A 189 1.22 -22.77 -1.67
CA VAL A 189 1.10 -21.76 -0.61
C VAL A 189 1.31 -20.38 -1.21
N LEU A 190 0.42 -19.45 -0.90
CA LEU A 190 0.56 -18.02 -1.17
C LEU A 190 0.94 -17.29 0.12
N LEU A 191 2.12 -16.66 0.11
CA LEU A 191 2.56 -15.74 1.15
C LEU A 191 1.96 -14.35 0.88
N ALA A 192 0.91 -13.99 1.61
CA ALA A 192 0.26 -12.68 1.57
C ALA A 192 0.37 -11.98 2.95
N THR A 193 1.47 -12.23 3.66
CA THR A 193 1.69 -11.87 5.08
C THR A 193 2.12 -10.42 5.31
N ASN A 194 1.91 -9.55 4.33
CA ASN A 194 2.43 -8.17 4.29
C ASN A 194 3.98 -8.15 4.45
N GLY A 195 4.54 -6.97 4.71
CA GLY A 195 5.98 -6.75 4.83
C GLY A 195 6.53 -6.90 6.26
N TYR A 196 7.57 -6.12 6.56
CA TYR A 196 8.34 -6.18 7.82
C TYR A 196 8.29 -4.88 8.64
N GLY A 197 7.36 -3.97 8.35
CA GLY A 197 7.29 -2.66 9.01
C GLY A 197 7.10 -2.71 10.53
N ALA A 198 6.54 -3.80 11.08
CA ALA A 198 6.39 -4.00 12.52
C ALA A 198 7.64 -4.60 13.20
N ASP A 199 8.63 -5.06 12.41
CA ASP A 199 9.88 -5.60 12.94
C ASP A 199 10.95 -4.49 12.99
N ALA A 200 11.16 -3.94 14.18
CA ALA A 200 12.10 -2.83 14.38
C ALA A 200 13.55 -3.16 13.98
N ALA A 201 13.96 -4.44 14.05
CA ALA A 201 15.32 -4.84 13.67
C ALA A 201 15.48 -4.87 12.14
N LEU A 202 14.49 -5.42 11.42
CA LEU A 202 14.46 -5.37 9.95
C LEU A 202 14.33 -3.93 9.44
N VAL A 203 13.49 -3.11 10.08
CA VAL A 203 13.36 -1.68 9.75
C VAL A 203 14.69 -0.95 9.99
N ALA A 204 15.34 -1.14 11.13
CA ALA A 204 16.63 -0.50 11.41
C ALA A 204 17.74 -0.94 10.43
N THR A 205 17.69 -2.19 9.97
CA THR A 205 18.67 -2.75 9.04
C THR A 205 18.48 -2.21 7.63
N HIS A 206 17.25 -2.18 7.14
CA HIS A 206 16.98 -1.89 5.74
C HIS A 206 16.52 -0.46 5.47
N LEU A 207 15.90 0.20 6.46
CA LEU A 207 15.30 1.53 6.35
C LEU A 207 15.85 2.50 7.43
N PRO A 208 17.19 2.65 7.59
CA PRO A 208 17.76 3.40 8.70
C PRO A 208 17.33 4.87 8.75
N GLU A 209 16.99 5.48 7.61
CA GLU A 209 16.56 6.88 7.51
C GLU A 209 15.17 7.16 8.10
N ILE A 210 14.32 6.14 8.21
CA ILE A 210 12.94 6.25 8.73
C ILE A 210 12.73 5.38 9.99
N ALA A 211 13.77 4.72 10.49
CA ALA A 211 13.67 3.74 11.58
C ALA A 211 13.16 4.34 12.92
N GLY A 212 13.32 5.65 13.11
CA GLY A 212 12.77 6.37 14.27
C GLY A 212 11.34 6.87 14.09
N ALA A 213 10.74 6.70 12.92
CA ALA A 213 9.37 7.13 12.65
C ALA A 213 8.35 6.17 13.26
N HIS A 214 7.13 6.66 13.48
CA HIS A 214 6.03 5.81 13.91
C HIS A 214 5.67 4.82 12.79
N TYR A 215 5.58 3.53 13.12
CA TYR A 215 5.01 2.55 12.19
C TYR A 215 3.48 2.60 12.27
N HIS A 216 2.85 3.06 11.19
CA HIS A 216 1.41 3.17 11.04
C HIS A 216 0.88 2.04 10.15
N GLY A 217 0.94 0.81 10.67
CA GLY A 217 0.47 -0.39 9.98
C GLY A 217 0.16 -1.51 10.96
N GLY A 218 -0.25 -2.66 10.42
CA GLY A 218 -0.65 -3.81 11.19
C GLY A 218 0.52 -4.45 11.94
N GLU A 219 0.32 -4.67 13.24
CA GLU A 219 1.33 -5.17 14.20
C GLU A 219 1.90 -6.56 13.83
N HIS A 220 1.20 -7.29 12.97
CA HIS A 220 1.58 -8.63 12.53
C HIS A 220 2.48 -8.64 11.28
N SER A 221 2.84 -7.47 10.73
CA SER A 221 3.73 -7.29 9.58
C SER A 221 5.20 -7.46 9.96
N ARG A 222 5.58 -8.70 10.31
CA ARG A 222 6.86 -9.06 10.97
C ARG A 222 7.90 -9.69 10.04
N GLY A 223 7.72 -9.58 8.73
CA GLY A 223 8.65 -10.16 7.75
C GLY A 223 8.62 -11.68 7.66
N ASP A 224 7.47 -12.31 7.95
CA ASP A 224 7.34 -13.78 7.95
C ASP A 224 7.64 -14.39 6.58
N ALA A 225 7.24 -13.74 5.49
CA ALA A 225 7.57 -14.18 4.13
C ALA A 225 9.08 -14.18 3.86
N LEU A 226 9.83 -13.19 4.35
CA LEU A 226 11.29 -13.13 4.17
C LEU A 226 11.98 -14.31 4.86
N ARG A 227 11.52 -14.67 6.06
CA ARG A 227 12.06 -15.80 6.83
C ARG A 227 11.74 -17.14 6.15
N ILE A 228 10.47 -17.39 5.85
CA ILE A 228 10.01 -18.62 5.19
C ILE A 228 10.66 -18.77 3.81
N GLY A 229 10.68 -17.69 3.02
CA GLY A 229 11.32 -17.69 1.71
C GLY A 229 12.82 -17.93 1.80
N GLY A 230 13.51 -17.32 2.78
CA GLY A 230 14.94 -17.53 3.00
C GLY A 230 15.29 -18.98 3.32
N GLU A 231 14.49 -19.66 4.15
CA GLU A 231 14.65 -21.10 4.44
C GLU A 231 14.45 -21.99 3.21
N LEU A 232 13.64 -21.53 2.25
CA LEU A 232 13.40 -22.20 0.97
C LEU A 232 14.38 -21.79 -0.15
N GLY A 233 15.36 -20.93 0.16
CA GLY A 233 16.34 -20.45 -0.82
C GLY A 233 15.78 -19.43 -1.82
N ALA A 234 14.70 -18.72 -1.47
CA ALA A 234 14.14 -17.65 -2.29
C ALA A 234 15.06 -16.42 -2.34
N ALA A 235 15.02 -15.71 -3.46
CA ALA A 235 15.62 -14.39 -3.59
C ALA A 235 14.68 -13.31 -3.01
N ALA A 236 15.29 -12.27 -2.44
CA ALA A 236 14.60 -11.06 -1.99
C ALA A 236 15.25 -9.83 -2.62
N GLY A 237 14.47 -8.76 -2.79
CA GLY A 237 14.95 -7.52 -3.41
C GLY A 237 14.20 -6.30 -2.91
N PHE A 238 14.78 -5.13 -3.20
CA PHE A 238 14.21 -3.82 -2.87
C PHE A 238 13.86 -3.65 -1.38
N LEU A 239 14.60 -4.31 -0.47
CA LEU A 239 14.34 -4.25 0.97
C LEU A 239 14.52 -2.83 1.55
N ASP A 240 15.13 -1.92 0.82
CA ASP A 240 15.19 -0.50 1.15
C ASP A 240 13.96 0.30 0.68
N ALA A 241 13.01 -0.34 0.00
CA ALA A 241 11.82 0.31 -0.56
C ALA A 241 10.68 0.33 0.46
N TYR A 242 10.03 1.47 0.58
CA TYR A 242 8.94 1.66 1.54
C TYR A 242 8.00 2.79 1.13
N GLN A 243 6.85 2.84 1.82
CA GLN A 243 5.93 3.95 1.80
C GLN A 243 6.07 4.71 3.11
N GLY A 244 6.62 5.90 3.04
CA GLY A 244 6.55 6.89 4.11
C GLY A 244 5.26 7.72 4.02
N HIS A 245 4.98 8.49 5.06
CA HIS A 245 4.04 9.61 4.98
C HIS A 245 4.49 10.74 5.90
N ALA A 246 4.63 11.96 5.36
CA ALA A 246 5.13 13.12 6.11
C ALA A 246 4.05 13.95 6.83
N ALA A 247 2.77 13.61 6.67
CA ALA A 247 1.65 14.37 7.27
C ALA A 247 0.74 13.48 8.14
N LEU A 248 1.33 12.73 9.09
CA LEU A 248 0.59 12.12 10.19
C LEU A 248 0.44 13.15 11.31
N SER A 249 -0.78 13.39 11.79
CA SER A 249 -1.02 14.31 12.91
C SER A 249 -0.35 13.79 14.18
N ALA A 250 0.49 14.62 14.80
CA ALA A 250 1.16 14.28 16.05
C ALA A 250 0.16 14.04 17.20
N ALA A 251 -0.96 14.77 17.20
CA ALA A 251 -1.98 14.67 18.24
C ALA A 251 -3.00 13.57 17.96
N ALA A 252 -3.49 13.46 16.73
CA ALA A 252 -4.57 12.52 16.38
C ALA A 252 -4.06 11.13 15.96
N GLN A 253 -2.76 10.98 15.67
CA GLN A 253 -2.15 9.73 15.17
C GLN A 253 -2.86 9.16 13.92
N THR A 254 -3.39 10.04 13.08
CA THR A 254 -4.01 9.73 11.78
C THR A 254 -3.63 10.77 10.74
N LEU A 255 -3.94 10.50 9.47
CA LEU A 255 -3.54 11.31 8.34
C LEU A 255 -4.25 12.67 8.33
N VAL A 256 -3.47 13.74 8.13
CA VAL A 256 -4.06 15.05 7.79
C VAL A 256 -4.56 15.07 6.34
N THR A 257 -3.98 14.23 5.47
CA THR A 257 -4.08 14.15 3.99
C THR A 257 -3.01 14.94 3.24
N TRP A 258 -2.34 14.29 2.27
CA TRP A 258 -1.39 14.97 1.37
C TRP A 258 -2.08 15.83 0.31
N THR A 259 -3.40 15.66 0.11
CA THR A 259 -4.22 16.53 -0.74
C THR A 259 -4.06 18.00 -0.35
N ALA A 260 -3.83 18.32 0.93
CA ALA A 260 -3.55 19.68 1.38
C ALA A 260 -2.32 20.30 0.68
N VAL A 261 -1.21 19.55 0.61
CA VAL A 261 0.03 19.98 -0.07
C VAL A 261 -0.22 20.21 -1.55
N MET A 262 -0.95 19.29 -2.19
CA MET A 262 -1.31 19.38 -3.61
C MET A 262 -2.18 20.61 -3.93
N HIS A 263 -2.88 21.17 -2.93
CA HIS A 263 -3.71 22.38 -3.07
C HIS A 263 -3.08 23.67 -2.51
N GLY A 264 -1.79 23.63 -2.16
CA GLY A 264 -1.03 24.83 -1.81
C GLY A 264 -0.49 24.88 -0.39
N ALA A 265 -0.75 23.88 0.46
CA ALA A 265 -0.20 23.86 1.82
C ALA A 265 1.34 23.85 1.81
N ALA A 266 1.91 24.37 2.89
CA ALA A 266 3.35 24.43 3.13
C ALA A 266 3.73 23.49 4.29
N VAL A 267 4.89 22.86 4.21
CA VAL A 267 5.45 22.09 5.34
C VAL A 267 6.67 22.82 5.87
N VAL A 268 6.66 23.14 7.16
CA VAL A 268 7.76 23.82 7.84
C VAL A 268 8.27 23.00 9.02
N ASP A 269 9.55 23.12 9.34
CA ASP A 269 10.11 22.52 10.55
C ASP A 269 9.70 23.31 11.82
N THR A 270 10.18 22.88 12.99
CA THR A 270 9.93 23.59 14.26
C THR A 270 10.57 24.97 14.34
N GLY A 271 11.49 25.31 13.42
CA GLY A 271 12.04 26.65 13.21
C GLY A 271 11.23 27.50 12.21
N ALA A 272 10.07 27.01 11.78
CA ALA A 272 9.20 27.60 10.75
C ALA A 272 9.91 27.82 9.40
N ARG A 273 10.82 26.92 9.03
CA ARG A 273 11.47 26.93 7.71
C ARG A 273 11.02 25.75 6.88
N ARG A 274 10.68 26.00 5.61
CA ARG A 274 10.53 24.92 4.63
C ARG A 274 11.89 24.27 4.39
N PHE A 275 11.90 22.96 4.13
CA PHE A 275 13.12 22.16 4.02
C PHE A 275 13.15 21.25 2.78
N GLY A 276 12.28 21.52 1.80
CA GLY A 276 12.23 20.79 0.53
C GLY A 276 11.00 21.19 -0.28
N ASP A 277 10.90 20.66 -1.51
CA ASP A 277 9.70 20.74 -2.32
C ASP A 277 8.69 19.69 -1.83
N GLU A 278 7.64 20.14 -1.17
CA GLU A 278 6.58 19.30 -0.63
C GLU A 278 5.79 18.59 -1.74
N THR A 279 5.86 19.05 -2.99
CA THR A 279 5.08 18.47 -4.09
C THR A 279 5.74 17.24 -4.73
N THR A 280 6.96 16.88 -4.29
CA THR A 280 7.69 15.70 -4.78
C THR A 280 6.95 14.38 -4.48
N GLY A 281 6.39 14.27 -3.26
CA GLY A 281 5.57 13.14 -2.83
C GLY A 281 5.61 12.94 -1.31
N TYR A 282 4.53 12.44 -0.71
CA TYR A 282 4.45 12.24 0.74
C TYR A 282 5.43 11.19 1.28
N SER A 283 5.85 10.24 0.43
CA SER A 283 6.69 9.11 0.83
C SER A 283 8.13 9.56 1.04
N GLU A 284 8.76 10.15 0.03
CA GLU A 284 10.11 10.71 0.13
C GLU A 284 10.20 11.86 1.12
N TYR A 285 9.15 12.67 1.25
CA TYR A 285 9.15 13.78 2.20
C TYR A 285 9.13 13.29 3.66
N ALA A 286 8.70 12.04 3.91
CA ALA A 286 8.70 11.45 5.25
C ALA A 286 10.13 11.29 5.78
N ALA A 287 11.07 10.86 4.94
CA ALA A 287 12.49 10.79 5.29
C ALA A 287 13.08 12.18 5.55
N ALA A 288 12.71 13.18 4.73
CA ALA A 288 13.14 14.56 4.93
C ALA A 288 12.66 15.13 6.28
N LEU A 289 11.40 14.83 6.65
CA LEU A 289 10.82 15.20 7.93
C LEU A 289 11.46 14.42 9.10
N ALA A 290 11.71 13.12 8.95
CA ALA A 290 12.39 12.29 9.95
C ALA A 290 13.80 12.78 10.27
N ALA A 291 14.50 13.33 9.27
CA ALA A 291 15.80 13.94 9.45
C ALA A 291 15.76 15.32 10.17
N ARG A 292 14.57 15.88 10.46
CA ARG A 292 14.45 17.13 11.24
C ARG A 292 14.62 16.85 12.73
N PRO A 293 15.08 17.84 13.53
CA PRO A 293 15.15 17.69 14.98
C PRO A 293 13.82 17.20 15.58
N GLY A 294 13.88 16.02 16.22
CA GLY A 294 12.72 15.36 16.82
C GLY A 294 11.75 14.69 15.84
N GLY A 295 11.99 14.76 14.52
CA GLY A 295 11.06 14.24 13.51
C GLY A 295 9.73 14.97 13.51
N ARG A 296 9.72 16.30 13.69
CA ARG A 296 8.50 17.10 13.84
C ARG A 296 8.49 18.29 12.89
N GLY A 297 7.30 18.64 12.45
CA GLY A 297 7.05 19.79 11.60
C GLY A 297 5.60 20.24 11.68
N TRP A 298 5.25 21.19 10.84
CA TRP A 298 3.92 21.78 10.77
C TRP A 298 3.46 21.84 9.32
N LEU A 299 2.25 21.34 9.09
CA LEU A 299 1.52 21.58 7.85
C LEU A 299 0.70 22.85 8.03
N VAL A 300 0.92 23.85 7.17
CA VAL A 300 0.26 25.16 7.20
C VAL A 300 -0.59 25.36 5.94
N PHE A 301 -1.86 25.73 6.11
CA PHE A 301 -2.84 25.83 5.03
C PHE A 301 -3.92 26.88 5.32
N ASP A 302 -4.86 27.08 4.38
CA ASP A 302 -5.96 28.05 4.47
C ASP A 302 -7.33 27.37 4.51
N GLU A 303 -8.39 28.13 4.82
CA GLU A 303 -9.78 27.64 4.91
C GLU A 303 -10.26 26.91 3.64
N ARG A 304 -9.78 27.34 2.46
CA ARG A 304 -10.10 26.67 1.19
C ARG A 304 -9.57 25.24 1.19
N ILE A 305 -8.33 25.04 1.62
CA ILE A 305 -7.72 23.71 1.73
C ILE A 305 -8.41 22.90 2.83
N ASP A 306 -8.72 23.50 3.99
CA ASP A 306 -9.47 22.85 5.07
C ASP A 306 -10.78 22.24 4.55
N GLY A 307 -11.56 23.02 3.79
CA GLY A 307 -12.81 22.58 3.17
C GLY A 307 -12.65 21.37 2.23
N LEU A 308 -11.55 21.30 1.47
CA LEU A 308 -11.24 20.15 0.60
C LEU A 308 -10.85 18.91 1.41
N CYS A 309 -10.09 19.08 2.50
CA CYS A 309 -9.65 17.99 3.36
C CYS A 309 -10.80 17.33 4.13
N ARG A 310 -11.92 18.03 4.36
CA ARG A 310 -13.11 17.49 5.04
C ARG A 310 -13.79 16.32 4.33
N ALA A 311 -13.49 16.06 3.07
CA ALA A 311 -13.98 14.87 2.36
C ALA A 311 -13.33 13.56 2.86
N PHE A 312 -12.22 13.65 3.61
CA PHE A 312 -11.45 12.50 4.08
C PHE A 312 -11.81 12.17 5.53
N GLY A 313 -12.14 10.91 5.81
CA GLY A 313 -12.47 10.43 7.17
C GLY A 313 -11.35 10.70 8.18
N ASP A 314 -10.10 10.40 7.81
CA ASP A 314 -8.93 10.63 8.67
C ASP A 314 -8.81 12.11 9.09
N TYR A 315 -9.11 13.04 8.18
CA TYR A 315 -9.07 14.47 8.51
C TYR A 315 -10.21 14.88 9.45
N GLN A 316 -11.38 14.24 9.36
CA GLN A 316 -12.46 14.43 10.34
C GLN A 316 -12.02 13.98 11.74
N ASP A 317 -11.22 12.91 11.83
CA ASP A 317 -10.65 12.47 13.11
C ASP A 317 -9.59 13.46 13.63
N VAL A 318 -8.77 14.06 12.75
CA VAL A 318 -7.86 15.17 13.11
C VAL A 318 -8.62 16.37 13.68
N LEU A 319 -9.74 16.73 13.07
CA LEU A 319 -10.62 17.80 13.55
C LEU A 319 -11.25 17.45 14.90
N ALA A 320 -11.79 16.23 15.05
CA ALA A 320 -12.41 15.75 16.28
C ALA A 320 -11.41 15.70 17.45
N ALA A 321 -10.15 15.41 17.17
CA ALA A 321 -9.06 15.44 18.15
C ALA A 321 -8.63 16.87 18.54
N GLY A 322 -9.16 17.92 17.90
CA GLY A 322 -8.78 19.31 18.15
C GLY A 322 -7.35 19.64 17.71
N ALA A 323 -6.81 18.90 16.74
CA ALA A 323 -5.40 19.03 16.33
C ALA A 323 -5.14 20.22 15.39
N VAL A 324 -6.19 20.84 14.84
CA VAL A 324 -6.09 21.98 13.92
C VAL A 324 -6.06 23.29 14.71
N ARG A 325 -4.95 24.03 14.62
CA ARG A 325 -4.81 25.38 15.18
C ARG A 325 -5.21 26.40 14.12
N THR A 326 -6.06 27.37 14.48
CA THR A 326 -6.59 28.36 13.53
C THR A 326 -6.32 29.78 14.02
N ALA A 327 -6.01 30.70 13.10
CA ALA A 327 -5.78 32.10 13.39
C ALA A 327 -6.03 33.01 12.18
N ASP A 328 -6.39 34.27 12.41
CA ASP A 328 -6.67 35.24 11.33
C ASP A 328 -5.40 35.93 10.81
N THR A 329 -4.28 35.82 11.54
CA THR A 329 -2.99 36.39 11.16
C THR A 329 -1.86 35.38 11.29
N VAL A 330 -0.78 35.58 10.52
CA VAL A 330 0.43 34.74 10.61
C VAL A 330 1.09 34.85 12.00
N ALA A 331 1.02 36.02 12.62
CA ALA A 331 1.57 36.25 13.97
C ALA A 331 0.82 35.43 15.02
N GLU A 332 -0.51 35.47 14.99
CA GLU A 332 -1.34 34.65 15.87
C GLU A 332 -1.15 33.16 15.60
N LEU A 333 -1.07 32.74 14.33
CA LEU A 333 -0.81 31.34 13.96
C LEU A 333 0.53 30.87 14.54
N ALA A 334 1.58 31.68 14.38
CA ALA A 334 2.90 31.39 14.91
C ALA A 334 2.87 31.28 16.44
N ALA A 335 2.18 32.19 17.13
CA ALA A 335 2.03 32.15 18.59
C ALA A 335 1.30 30.89 19.06
N VAL A 336 0.16 30.53 18.44
CA VAL A 336 -0.59 29.34 18.85
C VAL A 336 0.13 28.06 18.47
N ALA A 337 0.92 28.01 17.39
CA ALA A 337 1.72 26.86 16.97
C ALA A 337 3.07 26.73 17.71
N GLY A 338 3.53 27.78 18.41
CA GLY A 338 4.85 27.82 19.02
C GLY A 338 5.99 27.96 18.00
N LEU A 339 5.73 28.64 16.88
CA LEU A 339 6.65 28.83 15.76
C LEU A 339 7.25 30.24 15.75
N PRO A 340 8.46 30.44 15.18
CA PRO A 340 9.01 31.78 15.00
C PRO A 340 8.24 32.58 13.93
N GLU A 341 7.53 33.64 14.35
CA GLU A 341 6.68 34.48 13.48
C GLU A 341 7.40 34.97 12.22
N ASN A 342 8.55 35.61 12.37
CA ASN A 342 9.29 36.20 11.25
C ASN A 342 9.73 35.14 10.22
N ALA A 343 10.08 33.94 10.69
CA ALA A 343 10.45 32.84 9.81
C ALA A 343 9.22 32.33 9.04
N LEU A 344 8.11 32.07 9.74
CA LEU A 344 6.87 31.62 9.12
C LEU A 344 6.36 32.62 8.08
N LYS A 345 6.31 33.90 8.44
CA LYS A 345 5.89 34.98 7.53
C LYS A 345 6.77 35.01 6.27
N SER A 346 8.09 34.92 6.44
CA SER A 346 9.03 34.90 5.32
C SER A 346 8.78 33.74 4.35
N GLU A 347 8.45 32.54 4.87
CA GLU A 347 8.12 31.38 4.03
C GLU A 347 6.81 31.57 3.25
N LEU A 348 5.75 32.08 3.90
CA LEU A 348 4.46 32.32 3.25
C LEU A 348 4.52 33.46 2.23
N ASP A 349 5.26 34.53 2.52
CA ASP A 349 5.53 35.62 1.57
C ASP A 349 6.33 35.10 0.37
N ALA A 350 7.32 34.23 0.59
CA ALA A 350 8.09 33.62 -0.48
C ALA A 350 7.23 32.75 -1.39
N LEU A 351 6.34 31.92 -0.84
CA LEU A 351 5.38 31.13 -1.62
C LEU A 351 4.40 32.00 -2.39
N THR A 352 3.97 33.12 -1.80
CA THR A 352 3.12 34.10 -2.49
C THR A 352 3.80 34.69 -3.72
N ARG A 353 5.09 35.07 -3.60
CA ARG A 353 5.88 35.57 -4.73
C ARG A 353 6.12 34.49 -5.80
N VAL A 354 6.31 33.24 -5.40
CA VAL A 354 6.38 32.11 -6.34
C VAL A 354 5.07 31.96 -7.11
N ALA A 355 3.93 31.98 -6.40
CA ALA A 355 2.61 31.86 -7.03
C ALA A 355 2.27 33.03 -7.97
N ALA A 356 2.82 34.22 -7.69
CA ALA A 356 2.70 35.40 -8.57
C ALA A 356 3.67 35.36 -9.77
N GLY A 357 4.60 34.39 -9.84
CA GLY A 357 5.64 34.32 -10.86
C GLY A 357 6.76 35.35 -10.69
N GLU A 358 6.86 35.99 -9.53
CA GLU A 358 7.85 37.02 -9.23
C GLU A 358 9.23 36.43 -8.89
N GLN A 359 9.28 35.16 -8.47
CA GLN A 359 10.52 34.44 -8.20
C GLN A 359 10.35 32.93 -8.43
N ALA A 360 11.44 32.22 -8.71
CA ALA A 360 11.46 30.77 -8.67
C ALA A 360 11.47 30.26 -7.23
N ASP A 361 10.88 29.09 -6.98
CA ASP A 361 10.96 28.45 -5.68
C ASP A 361 12.37 27.90 -5.42
N ARG A 362 12.90 28.10 -4.21
CA ARG A 362 14.25 27.69 -3.85
C ARG A 362 14.45 26.17 -3.77
N PHE A 363 13.37 25.40 -3.69
CA PHE A 363 13.40 23.93 -3.69
C PHE A 363 12.89 23.33 -5.00
N GLY A 364 12.48 24.16 -5.96
CA GLY A 364 11.97 23.70 -7.26
C GLY A 364 10.47 23.46 -7.33
N ARG A 365 9.70 23.80 -6.28
CA ARG A 365 8.23 23.70 -6.30
C ARG A 365 7.65 24.55 -7.44
N THR A 366 6.98 23.91 -8.39
CA THR A 366 6.44 24.57 -9.59
C THR A 366 4.98 25.00 -9.45
N THR A 367 4.25 24.44 -8.48
CA THR A 367 2.85 24.77 -8.21
C THR A 367 2.71 25.38 -6.82
N ALA A 368 2.35 26.66 -6.76
CA ALA A 368 2.13 27.38 -5.52
C ALA A 368 0.81 28.17 -5.62
N THR A 369 0.11 28.30 -4.49
CA THR A 369 -1.07 29.15 -4.36
C THR A 369 -0.91 29.97 -3.09
N PRO A 370 -1.16 31.30 -3.10
CA PRO A 370 -1.05 32.10 -1.89
C PRO A 370 -2.09 31.64 -0.87
N LEU A 371 -1.65 31.35 0.35
CA LEU A 371 -2.53 31.07 1.48
C LEU A 371 -3.17 32.37 1.96
N ARG A 372 -4.43 32.28 2.39
CA ARG A 372 -5.22 33.43 2.87
C ARG A 372 -5.75 33.15 4.26
N ALA A 373 -6.00 34.20 5.04
CA ALA A 373 -6.69 34.08 6.30
C ALA A 373 -8.14 33.57 6.10
N PRO A 374 -8.69 32.80 7.06
CA PRO A 374 -8.00 32.28 8.24
C PRO A 374 -6.98 31.19 7.87
N PHE A 375 -5.88 31.18 8.61
CA PHE A 375 -4.80 30.20 8.46
C PHE A 375 -4.99 29.06 9.45
N HIS A 376 -4.60 27.87 9.04
CA HIS A 376 -4.60 26.67 9.86
C HIS A 376 -3.20 26.05 9.93
N ALA A 377 -2.91 25.39 11.05
CA ALA A 377 -1.68 24.63 11.24
C ALA A 377 -1.96 23.33 12.00
N VAL A 378 -1.38 22.22 11.53
CA VAL A 378 -1.40 20.92 12.21
C VAL A 378 0.03 20.45 12.43
N GLU A 379 0.35 20.05 13.66
CA GLU A 379 1.65 19.44 13.96
C GLU A 379 1.72 18.04 13.36
N ILE A 380 2.79 17.77 12.61
CA ILE A 380 2.97 16.53 11.86
C ILE A 380 4.26 15.82 12.25
N VAL A 381 4.20 14.49 12.17
CA VAL A 381 5.32 13.56 12.34
C VAL A 381 5.44 12.65 11.11
N PRO A 382 6.63 12.12 10.79
CA PRO A 382 6.79 11.13 9.75
C PRO A 382 6.28 9.78 10.24
N ALA A 383 5.83 8.96 9.30
CA ALA A 383 5.42 7.60 9.58
C ALA A 383 5.84 6.65 8.47
N LEU A 384 6.12 5.40 8.86
CA LEU A 384 6.30 4.26 7.97
C LEU A 384 4.95 3.54 7.86
N PHE A 385 4.39 3.41 6.67
CA PHE A 385 3.09 2.77 6.47
C PHE A 385 3.25 1.31 6.03
N HIS A 386 4.17 1.10 5.10
CA HIS A 386 4.30 -0.17 4.40
C HIS A 386 5.71 -0.33 3.85
N THR A 387 6.23 -1.55 3.87
CA THR A 387 7.51 -1.90 3.24
C THR A 387 7.23 -2.56 1.90
N GLN A 388 7.95 -2.13 0.88
CA GLN A 388 7.70 -2.48 -0.52
C GLN A 388 8.72 -3.46 -1.10
N GLY A 389 9.81 -3.70 -0.37
CA GLY A 389 10.68 -4.84 -0.61
C GLY A 389 10.10 -6.14 -0.10
N GLY A 390 10.51 -7.25 -0.70
CA GLY A 390 10.02 -8.57 -0.37
C GLY A 390 10.71 -9.66 -1.18
N LEU A 391 10.09 -10.83 -1.23
CA LEU A 391 10.53 -11.93 -2.10
C LEU A 391 10.40 -11.52 -3.56
N LEU A 392 11.39 -11.87 -4.38
CA LEU A 392 11.29 -11.67 -5.82
C LEU A 392 10.27 -12.66 -6.40
N VAL A 393 9.41 -12.16 -7.28
CA VAL A 393 8.40 -12.95 -7.97
C VAL A 393 8.46 -12.71 -9.48
N ASP A 394 7.84 -13.58 -10.27
CA ASP A 394 7.60 -13.35 -11.69
C ASP A 394 6.20 -12.79 -11.99
N GLU A 395 5.85 -12.63 -13.26
CA GLU A 395 4.58 -12.10 -13.74
C GLU A 395 3.34 -12.92 -13.31
N HIS A 396 3.54 -14.08 -12.70
CA HIS A 396 2.49 -14.95 -12.16
C HIS A 396 2.53 -15.03 -10.64
N ALA A 397 3.29 -14.14 -9.99
CA ALA A 397 3.51 -14.09 -8.55
C ALA A 397 4.21 -15.32 -7.97
N ARG A 398 4.88 -16.14 -8.80
CA ARG A 398 5.66 -17.29 -8.31
C ARG A 398 6.95 -16.78 -7.69
N VAL A 399 7.29 -17.25 -6.50
CA VAL A 399 8.54 -16.87 -5.81
C VAL A 399 9.74 -17.41 -6.58
N LEU A 400 10.78 -16.59 -6.73
CA LEU A 400 11.98 -16.90 -7.49
C LEU A 400 13.15 -17.25 -6.57
N ASP A 401 14.00 -18.17 -7.05
CA ASP A 401 15.33 -18.40 -6.50
C ASP A 401 16.35 -17.37 -7.04
N PRO A 402 17.60 -17.33 -6.55
CA PRO A 402 18.64 -16.42 -7.04
C PRO A 402 19.04 -16.62 -8.51
N ALA A 403 18.73 -17.77 -9.12
CA ALA A 403 18.95 -18.02 -10.54
C ALA A 403 17.78 -17.53 -11.41
N GLY A 404 16.71 -17.02 -10.80
CA GLY A 404 15.48 -16.57 -11.47
C GLY A 404 14.51 -17.70 -11.81
N GLY A 405 14.75 -18.91 -11.31
CA GLY A 405 13.84 -20.05 -11.45
C GLY A 405 12.71 -19.98 -10.41
N PRO A 406 11.46 -20.35 -10.78
CA PRO A 406 10.36 -20.36 -9.82
C PRO A 406 10.50 -21.52 -8.82
N ILE A 407 10.29 -21.23 -7.54
CA ILE A 407 10.13 -22.22 -6.48
C ILE A 407 8.72 -22.81 -6.61
N THR A 408 8.63 -24.04 -7.10
CA THR A 408 7.36 -24.74 -7.40
C THR A 408 6.35 -24.62 -6.25
N GLY A 409 5.10 -24.24 -6.54
CA GLY A 409 4.04 -24.20 -5.52
C GLY A 409 4.20 -23.12 -4.44
N LEU A 410 5.15 -22.18 -4.58
CA LEU A 410 5.29 -21.04 -3.68
C LEU A 410 5.00 -19.74 -4.44
N TYR A 411 4.07 -18.94 -3.90
CA TYR A 411 3.69 -17.63 -4.43
C TYR A 411 3.83 -16.57 -3.35
N ALA A 412 3.99 -15.30 -3.75
CA ALA A 412 3.97 -14.17 -2.83
C ALA A 412 3.21 -12.97 -3.41
N ALA A 413 2.52 -12.21 -2.55
CA ALA A 413 1.76 -11.02 -2.95
C ALA A 413 1.80 -9.91 -1.88
N GLY A 414 1.56 -8.67 -2.30
CA GLY A 414 1.63 -7.51 -1.41
C GLY A 414 3.03 -7.32 -0.84
N GLY A 415 3.14 -6.85 0.41
CA GLY A 415 4.44 -6.62 1.06
C GLY A 415 5.29 -7.86 1.31
N ALA A 416 4.75 -9.06 1.08
CA ALA A 416 5.53 -10.30 1.09
C ALA A 416 6.38 -10.45 -0.18
N ALA A 417 5.97 -9.80 -1.28
CA ALA A 417 6.68 -9.76 -2.55
C ALA A 417 7.31 -8.38 -2.78
N ALA A 418 8.38 -8.33 -3.56
CA ALA A 418 8.92 -7.08 -4.06
C ALA A 418 7.90 -6.37 -4.95
N SER A 419 7.63 -5.11 -4.63
CA SER A 419 6.66 -4.25 -5.33
C SER A 419 7.26 -3.59 -6.58
N ILE A 420 6.46 -2.72 -7.20
CA ILE A 420 6.75 -1.98 -8.45
C ILE A 420 7.30 -0.57 -8.19
N SER A 421 7.74 -0.28 -6.96
CA SER A 421 8.18 1.05 -6.55
C SER A 421 9.71 1.23 -6.54
N GLY A 422 10.49 0.25 -7.01
CA GLY A 422 11.95 0.38 -7.08
C GLY A 422 12.60 0.59 -5.70
N HIS A 423 13.73 1.29 -5.65
CA HIS A 423 14.51 1.53 -4.43
C HIS A 423 14.06 2.78 -3.65
N GLY A 424 14.21 2.75 -2.33
CA GLY A 424 13.90 3.85 -1.42
C GLY A 424 12.41 4.25 -1.34
N ALA A 425 12.15 5.42 -0.77
CA ALA A 425 10.79 5.96 -0.59
C ALA A 425 10.21 6.62 -1.84
N ALA A 426 11.07 7.15 -2.71
CA ALA A 426 10.70 8.08 -3.78
C ALA A 426 9.96 7.42 -4.94
N GLY A 427 10.09 6.10 -5.10
CA GLY A 427 9.46 5.38 -6.19
C GLY A 427 7.99 5.00 -5.94
N TYR A 428 7.44 5.32 -4.75
CA TYR A 428 6.04 5.03 -4.45
C TYR A 428 5.07 5.91 -5.24
N LEU A 429 4.08 5.27 -5.86
CA LEU A 429 2.88 5.91 -6.41
C LEU A 429 1.67 5.53 -5.57
N ALA A 430 0.68 6.43 -5.49
CA ALA A 430 -0.56 6.17 -4.76
C ALA A 430 -1.25 4.91 -5.30
N GLY A 431 -1.48 3.94 -4.42
CA GLY A 431 -2.08 2.66 -4.77
C GLY A 431 -1.08 1.55 -5.14
N ASN A 432 0.23 1.83 -5.21
CA ASN A 432 1.28 0.81 -5.35
C ASN A 432 1.46 -0.09 -4.11
N GLY A 433 0.65 0.08 -3.06
CA GLY A 433 0.53 -0.90 -1.98
C GLY A 433 -0.54 -1.95 -2.27
N LEU A 434 -1.77 -1.50 -2.58
CA LEU A 434 -2.89 -2.39 -2.82
C LEU A 434 -2.84 -3.09 -4.17
N LEU A 435 -2.35 -2.45 -5.23
CA LEU A 435 -2.28 -3.10 -6.54
C LEU A 435 -1.38 -4.35 -6.53
N PRO A 436 -0.14 -4.32 -6.00
CA PRO A 436 0.62 -5.55 -5.80
C PRO A 436 -0.03 -6.53 -4.83
N ALA A 437 -0.73 -6.07 -3.79
CA ALA A 437 -1.41 -6.95 -2.84
C ALA A 437 -2.56 -7.74 -3.48
N LEU A 438 -3.43 -7.08 -4.23
CA LEU A 438 -4.61 -7.68 -4.85
C LEU A 438 -4.28 -8.30 -6.21
N GLY A 439 -3.45 -7.62 -7.01
CA GLY A 439 -3.09 -8.03 -8.37
C GLY A 439 -2.19 -9.26 -8.41
N LEU A 440 -1.14 -9.33 -7.59
CA LEU A 440 -0.32 -10.54 -7.52
C LEU A 440 -1.11 -11.73 -6.94
N ALA A 441 -1.98 -11.47 -5.95
CA ALA A 441 -2.88 -12.49 -5.40
C ALA A 441 -3.85 -13.04 -6.47
N TYR A 442 -4.45 -12.14 -7.27
CA TYR A 442 -5.32 -12.51 -8.39
C TYR A 442 -4.57 -13.31 -9.48
N LEU A 443 -3.36 -12.88 -9.84
CA LEU A 443 -2.51 -13.58 -10.80
C LEU A 443 -2.07 -14.97 -10.31
N ALA A 444 -1.69 -15.09 -9.03
CA ALA A 444 -1.31 -16.35 -8.41
C ALA A 444 -2.44 -17.39 -8.49
N ALA A 445 -3.65 -17.01 -8.10
CA ALA A 445 -4.83 -17.87 -8.17
C ALA A 445 -5.12 -18.32 -9.61
N GLY A 446 -5.07 -17.39 -10.56
CA GLY A 446 -5.27 -17.69 -11.98
C GLY A 446 -4.21 -18.64 -12.55
N HIS A 447 -2.94 -18.45 -12.18
CA HIS A 447 -1.86 -19.34 -12.60
C HIS A 447 -2.04 -20.76 -12.02
N LEU A 448 -2.31 -20.87 -10.72
CA LEU A 448 -2.51 -22.16 -10.05
C LEU A 448 -3.66 -22.97 -10.67
N ALA A 449 -4.80 -22.34 -10.94
CA ALA A 449 -5.96 -23.01 -11.54
C ALA A 449 -5.66 -23.57 -12.94
N ARG A 450 -4.94 -22.80 -13.78
CA ARG A 450 -4.52 -23.27 -15.10
C ARG A 450 -3.57 -24.47 -15.01
N SER A 451 -2.62 -24.44 -14.08
CA SER A 451 -1.70 -25.56 -13.84
C SER A 451 -2.45 -26.82 -13.36
N ALA A 452 -3.47 -26.66 -12.51
CA ALA A 452 -4.28 -27.77 -12.02
C ALA A 452 -5.11 -28.45 -13.12
N SER A 453 -5.71 -27.64 -14.02
CA SER A 453 -6.44 -28.15 -15.17
C SER A 453 -5.54 -28.94 -16.14
N ALA A 454 -4.30 -28.45 -16.38
CA ALA A 454 -3.35 -29.14 -17.24
C ALA A 454 -2.93 -30.51 -16.69
N THR A 455 -2.75 -30.63 -15.37
CA THR A 455 -2.43 -31.93 -14.74
C THR A 455 -3.61 -32.91 -14.82
N ARG A 456 -4.86 -32.44 -14.64
CA ARG A 456 -6.06 -33.29 -14.73
C ARG A 456 -6.29 -33.82 -16.16
N SER A 457 -5.97 -33.03 -17.19
CA SER A 457 -6.09 -33.44 -18.60
C SER A 457 -5.04 -34.47 -19.04
N LEU A 458 -3.94 -34.62 -18.31
CA LEU A 458 -2.86 -35.56 -18.62
C LEU A 458 -2.95 -36.89 -17.84
N ALA A 459 -3.88 -36.98 -16.88
CA ALA A 459 -4.19 -38.26 -16.25
C ALA A 459 -4.96 -39.13 -17.26
N PRO A 460 -4.52 -40.37 -17.56
CA PRO A 460 -5.25 -41.23 -18.49
C PRO A 460 -6.66 -41.45 -17.94
N GLU A 461 -7.67 -41.26 -18.79
CA GLU A 461 -9.04 -41.66 -18.50
C GLU A 461 -9.01 -43.15 -18.11
N GLY A 462 -9.09 -43.39 -16.81
CA GLY A 462 -9.09 -44.74 -16.26
C GLY A 462 -10.29 -45.47 -16.82
N THR A 463 -10.00 -46.53 -17.58
CA THR A 463 -10.93 -47.61 -17.94
C THR A 463 -11.87 -47.92 -16.78
N ARG A 464 -13.15 -47.61 -16.97
CA ARG A 464 -14.24 -48.32 -16.30
C ARG A 464 -14.82 -49.35 -17.24
#